data_AF-A0AAD9BQB4-F1
#
_entry.id   AF-A0AAD9BQB4-F1
#
_cell.length_a   1.000
_cell.length_b   1.000
_cell.length_c   1.000
_cell.angle_alpha   90.00
_cell.angle_beta   90.00
_cell.angle_gamma   90.00
#
_symmetry.space_group_name_H-M   'P 1'
#
loop_
_entity.id
_entity.type
_entity.pdbx_description
1 polymer ?
#
loop_
_entity_poly.entity_id
_entity_poly.type
_entity_poly.pdbx_seq_one_letter_code
_entity_poly.pdbx_strand_id
1 'polypeptide(L)'
;VGNLLMENAQLALQSERMKSRAAAIQARCETEEITTLRLEQQVAVLRESKRKADQSSTTLQADLRHSMTDLQEMHREFEAAQALQLQRAGSCDLLLAAAAAGGEVEDGTAMELTQLHDRIRAQCDRGRSPSLGAGSNPLPGFAGPSHSGAAASRTHGGVLSEEEAAWAQVSLGGTALREARDELAEARRQWHSLQVEIETLHALEKGLESSLQNTQRLYSSQLQDLSQVIAGLESELEQVRSGLATQRQRHSQLLNTKMRLEREISTYRRLLEREEGRHMGQNGQPMGLRPWRFSMEEPKENGLENGFSDPAVTPDEPKSEPLPEIPSLLPAESGQKKSILRRQQSLLILTEQDKDLPISTVKTQEILQGNVVRESAEGHGTIE
;
A
#
# COMPACT_ATOMS: atom_id res chain seq x y z
N VAL A 1 -26.91 0.22 73.14
CA VAL A 1 -27.50 1.23 72.21
C VAL A 1 -26.42 1.90 71.35
N GLY A 2 -25.36 2.50 71.93
CA GLY A 2 -24.31 3.20 71.16
C GLY A 2 -23.55 2.33 70.13
N ASN A 3 -23.12 1.12 70.51
CA ASN A 3 -22.40 0.22 69.59
C ASN A 3 -23.26 -0.21 68.40
N LEU A 4 -24.55 -0.54 68.63
CA LEU A 4 -25.49 -0.92 67.58
C LEU A 4 -25.83 0.25 66.63
N LEU A 5 -25.82 1.49 67.12
CA LEU A 5 -25.98 2.69 66.27
C LEU A 5 -24.76 2.91 65.38
N MET A 6 -23.56 2.69 65.92
CA MET A 6 -22.30 2.82 65.18
C MET A 6 -22.17 1.73 64.10
N GLU A 7 -22.53 0.50 64.43
CA GLU A 7 -22.55 -0.63 63.50
C GLU A 7 -23.59 -0.44 62.38
N ASN A 8 -24.80 0.05 62.70
CA ASN A 8 -25.78 0.43 61.69
C ASN A 8 -25.31 1.56 60.78
N ALA A 9 -24.65 2.59 61.33
CA ALA A 9 -24.06 3.67 60.53
C ALA A 9 -22.95 3.15 59.61
N GLN A 10 -22.14 2.21 60.08
CA GLN A 10 -21.09 1.56 59.29
C GLN A 10 -21.69 0.70 58.15
N LEU A 11 -22.72 -0.08 58.43
CA LEU A 11 -23.44 -0.86 57.41
C LEU A 11 -24.12 0.04 56.37
N ALA A 12 -24.71 1.16 56.79
CA ALA A 12 -25.28 2.14 55.87
C ALA A 12 -24.22 2.73 54.92
N LEU A 13 -23.05 3.11 55.45
CA LEU A 13 -21.94 3.59 54.64
C LEU A 13 -21.38 2.52 53.69
N GLN A 14 -21.31 1.26 54.14
CA GLN A 14 -20.91 0.16 53.27
C GLN A 14 -21.92 -0.09 52.15
N SER A 15 -23.22 -0.02 52.45
CA SER A 15 -24.29 -0.11 51.45
C SER A 15 -24.19 1.01 50.41
N GLU A 16 -24.01 2.27 50.85
CA GLU A 16 -23.83 3.41 49.95
C GLU A 16 -22.56 3.28 49.08
N ARG A 17 -21.46 2.76 49.63
CA ARG A 17 -20.23 2.46 48.85
C ARG A 17 -20.46 1.37 47.82
N MET A 18 -21.21 0.33 48.15
CA MET A 18 -21.52 -0.74 47.21
C MET A 18 -22.45 -0.24 46.09
N LYS A 19 -23.45 0.59 46.43
CA LYS A 19 -24.33 1.24 45.45
C LYS A 19 -23.55 2.18 44.52
N SER A 20 -22.66 3.02 45.05
CA SER A 20 -21.87 3.93 44.22
C SER A 20 -20.91 3.17 43.29
N ARG A 21 -20.31 2.07 43.77
CA ARG A 21 -19.47 1.19 42.95
C ARG A 21 -20.28 0.47 41.87
N ALA A 22 -21.50 0.00 42.19
CA ALA A 22 -22.39 -0.61 41.20
C ALA A 22 -22.80 0.40 40.11
N ALA A 23 -23.16 1.63 40.50
CA ALA A 23 -23.49 2.70 39.55
C ALA A 23 -22.30 3.07 38.65
N ALA A 24 -21.08 3.10 39.19
CA ALA A 24 -19.88 3.37 38.40
C ALA A 24 -19.57 2.26 37.39
N ILE A 25 -19.80 0.99 37.74
CA ILE A 25 -19.65 -0.14 36.82
C ILE A 25 -20.72 -0.06 35.74
N GLN A 26 -21.98 0.21 36.11
CA GLN A 26 -23.08 0.33 35.15
C GLN A 26 -22.81 1.44 34.13
N ALA A 27 -22.39 2.63 34.57
CA ALA A 27 -22.05 3.73 33.67
C ALA A 27 -20.90 3.37 32.71
N ARG A 28 -19.90 2.60 33.18
CA ARG A 28 -18.83 2.10 32.31
C ARG A 28 -19.37 1.11 31.27
N CYS A 29 -20.20 0.15 31.67
CA CYS A 29 -20.82 -0.80 30.76
C CYS A 29 -21.65 -0.09 29.68
N GLU A 30 -22.47 0.90 30.06
CA GLU A 30 -23.26 1.69 29.11
C GLU A 30 -22.36 2.44 28.11
N THR A 31 -21.25 3.03 28.57
CA THR A 31 -20.31 3.69 27.65
C THR A 31 -19.61 2.69 26.72
N GLU A 32 -19.22 1.52 27.23
CA GLU A 32 -18.60 0.47 26.43
C GLU A 32 -19.58 -0.07 25.37
N GLU A 33 -20.85 -0.29 25.73
CA GLU A 33 -21.91 -0.66 24.79
C GLU A 33 -22.10 0.40 23.67
N ILE A 34 -22.12 1.68 24.02
CA ILE A 34 -22.24 2.75 23.02
C ILE A 34 -21.00 2.76 22.09
N THR A 35 -19.81 2.59 22.64
CA THR A 35 -18.58 2.57 21.84
C THR A 35 -18.49 1.34 20.94
N THR A 36 -18.88 0.17 21.41
CA THR A 36 -18.90 -1.07 20.62
C THR A 36 -19.90 -0.96 19.47
N LEU A 37 -21.13 -0.49 19.72
CA LEU A 37 -22.12 -0.26 18.67
C LEU A 37 -21.63 0.73 17.60
N ARG A 38 -20.93 1.80 18.01
CA ARG A 38 -20.33 2.75 17.06
C ARG A 38 -19.24 2.11 16.20
N LEU A 39 -18.38 1.29 16.79
CA LEU A 39 -17.34 0.57 16.06
C LEU A 39 -17.95 -0.47 15.11
N GLU A 40 -19.00 -1.18 15.54
CA GLU A 40 -19.73 -2.14 14.71
C GLU A 40 -20.35 -1.46 13.49
N GLN A 41 -20.96 -0.28 13.65
CA GLN A 41 -21.47 0.51 12.52
C GLN A 41 -20.35 0.92 11.56
N GLN A 42 -19.21 1.39 12.06
CA GLN A 42 -18.07 1.74 11.20
C GLN A 42 -17.55 0.52 10.42
N VAL A 43 -17.42 -0.62 11.10
CA VAL A 43 -17.00 -1.88 10.47
C VAL A 43 -18.03 -2.34 9.43
N ALA A 44 -19.33 -2.16 9.68
CA ALA A 44 -20.38 -2.50 8.71
C ALA A 44 -20.26 -1.65 7.43
N VAL A 45 -20.05 -0.34 7.57
CA VAL A 45 -19.84 0.57 6.42
C VAL A 45 -18.57 0.19 5.65
N LEU A 46 -17.47 -0.08 6.35
CA LEU A 46 -16.22 -0.52 5.72
C LEU A 46 -16.35 -1.87 5.01
N ARG A 47 -17.17 -2.79 5.56
CA ARG A 47 -17.47 -4.06 4.88
C ARG A 47 -18.27 -3.83 3.60
N GLU A 48 -19.19 -2.88 3.58
CA GLU A 48 -19.94 -2.56 2.36
C GLU A 48 -19.07 -1.87 1.30
N SER A 49 -18.22 -0.92 1.69
CA SER A 49 -17.28 -0.29 0.75
C SER A 49 -16.29 -1.31 0.18
N LYS A 50 -15.77 -2.22 1.02
CA LYS A 50 -14.95 -3.35 0.57
C LYS A 50 -15.69 -4.22 -0.45
N ARG A 51 -16.93 -4.62 -0.18
CA ARG A 51 -17.73 -5.42 -1.13
C ARG A 51 -17.91 -4.70 -2.47
N LYS A 52 -18.15 -3.38 -2.46
CA LYS A 52 -18.27 -2.58 -3.70
C LYS A 52 -16.95 -2.54 -4.49
N ALA A 53 -15.82 -2.38 -3.80
CA ALA A 53 -14.50 -2.42 -4.43
C ALA A 53 -14.16 -3.82 -4.97
N ASP A 54 -14.51 -4.89 -4.25
CA ASP A 54 -14.33 -6.26 -4.71
C ASP A 54 -15.19 -6.51 -5.97
N GLN A 55 -16.44 -6.04 -5.98
CA GLN A 55 -17.30 -6.11 -7.16
C GLN A 55 -16.70 -5.38 -8.37
N SER A 56 -16.28 -4.11 -8.22
CA SER A 56 -15.66 -3.38 -9.33
C SER A 56 -14.34 -3.99 -9.79
N SER A 57 -13.56 -4.58 -8.89
CA SER A 57 -12.35 -5.32 -9.25
C SER A 57 -12.68 -6.56 -10.08
N THR A 58 -13.70 -7.35 -9.69
CA THR A 58 -14.11 -8.54 -10.46
C THR A 58 -14.66 -8.18 -11.84
N THR A 59 -15.40 -7.08 -11.98
CA THR A 59 -15.91 -6.63 -13.29
C THR A 59 -14.76 -6.16 -14.19
N LEU A 60 -13.86 -5.32 -13.68
CA LEU A 60 -12.69 -4.88 -14.45
C LEU A 60 -11.79 -6.05 -14.86
N GLN A 61 -11.66 -7.06 -13.99
CA GLN A 61 -10.90 -8.26 -14.32
C GLN A 61 -11.60 -9.11 -15.40
N ALA A 62 -12.92 -9.14 -15.44
CA ALA A 62 -13.68 -9.79 -16.50
C ALA A 62 -13.53 -9.04 -17.83
N ASP A 63 -13.62 -7.70 -17.81
CA ASP A 63 -13.46 -6.86 -18.99
C ASP A 63 -12.06 -6.98 -19.59
N LEU A 64 -11.02 -7.02 -18.75
CA LEU A 64 -9.64 -7.24 -19.20
C LEU A 64 -9.45 -8.62 -19.82
N ARG A 65 -10.09 -9.65 -19.25
CA ARG A 65 -10.06 -10.99 -19.85
C ARG A 65 -10.75 -11.01 -21.20
N HIS A 66 -11.90 -10.35 -21.31
CA HIS A 66 -12.63 -10.26 -22.57
C HIS A 66 -11.84 -9.51 -23.65
N SER A 67 -11.26 -8.36 -23.33
CA SER A 67 -10.44 -7.61 -24.31
C SER A 67 -9.21 -8.40 -24.76
N MET A 68 -8.60 -9.17 -23.85
CA MET A 68 -7.50 -10.08 -24.18
C MET A 68 -7.94 -11.22 -25.11
N THR A 69 -9.11 -11.83 -24.88
CA THR A 69 -9.63 -12.86 -25.79
C THR A 69 -9.95 -12.29 -27.16
N ASP A 70 -10.54 -11.09 -27.21
CA ASP A 70 -10.90 -10.44 -28.48
C ASP A 70 -9.64 -10.11 -29.30
N LEU A 71 -8.59 -9.61 -28.65
CA LEU A 71 -7.27 -9.39 -29.29
C LEU A 71 -6.67 -10.70 -29.83
N GLN A 72 -6.80 -11.81 -29.10
CA GLN A 72 -6.34 -13.12 -29.56
C GLN A 72 -7.13 -13.61 -30.78
N GLU A 73 -8.45 -13.41 -30.79
CA GLU A 73 -9.30 -13.74 -31.93
C GLU A 73 -8.94 -12.90 -33.16
N MET A 74 -8.80 -11.58 -33.01
CA MET A 74 -8.37 -10.69 -34.09
C MET A 74 -7.00 -11.08 -34.65
N HIS A 75 -6.06 -11.47 -33.79
CA HIS A 75 -4.75 -11.96 -34.22
C HIS A 75 -4.87 -13.26 -35.03
N ARG A 76 -5.70 -14.20 -34.56
CA ARG A 76 -5.95 -15.48 -35.26
C ARG A 76 -6.62 -15.26 -36.62
N GLU A 77 -7.54 -14.31 -36.72
CA GLU A 77 -8.17 -13.92 -37.99
C GLU A 77 -7.17 -13.29 -38.95
N PHE A 78 -6.28 -12.43 -38.46
CA PHE A 78 -5.21 -11.86 -39.27
C PHE A 78 -4.28 -12.94 -39.84
N GLU A 79 -3.85 -13.89 -39.02
CA GLU A 79 -3.03 -15.02 -39.47
C GLU A 79 -3.76 -15.89 -40.51
N ALA A 80 -5.05 -16.17 -40.29
CA ALA A 80 -5.86 -16.92 -41.24
C ALA A 80 -6.02 -16.18 -42.58
N ALA A 81 -6.24 -14.86 -42.55
CA ALA A 81 -6.31 -14.03 -43.75
C ALA A 81 -4.98 -14.02 -44.51
N GLN A 82 -3.86 -13.91 -43.79
CA GLN A 82 -2.52 -14.00 -44.38
C GLN A 82 -2.28 -15.36 -45.03
N ALA A 83 -2.68 -16.46 -44.39
CA ALA A 83 -2.55 -17.82 -44.94
C ALA A 83 -3.37 -17.99 -46.24
N LEU A 84 -4.60 -17.48 -46.28
CA LEU A 84 -5.43 -17.48 -47.49
C LEU A 84 -4.80 -16.67 -48.62
N GLN A 85 -4.15 -15.55 -48.29
CA GLN A 85 -3.47 -14.71 -49.28
C GLN A 85 -2.24 -15.41 -49.86
N LEU A 86 -1.44 -16.10 -49.04
CA LEU A 86 -0.33 -16.94 -49.50
C LEU A 86 -0.80 -18.11 -50.36
N GLN A 87 -1.91 -18.76 -50.00
CA GLN A 87 -2.49 -19.84 -50.80
C GLN A 87 -2.95 -19.34 -52.18
N ARG A 88 -3.57 -18.16 -52.24
CA ARG A 88 -3.94 -17.52 -53.51
C ARG A 88 -2.72 -17.18 -54.35
N ALA A 89 -1.68 -16.60 -53.76
CA ALA A 89 -0.43 -16.32 -54.47
C ALA A 89 0.18 -17.60 -55.07
N GLY A 90 0.28 -18.68 -54.28
CA GLY A 90 0.76 -19.97 -54.77
C GLY A 90 -0.12 -20.59 -55.87
N SER A 91 -1.44 -20.37 -55.84
CA SER A 91 -2.34 -20.80 -56.92
C SER A 91 -2.13 -20.02 -58.21
N CYS A 92 -1.85 -18.71 -58.13
CA CYS A 92 -1.49 -17.89 -59.28
C CYS A 92 -0.14 -18.33 -59.88
N ASP A 93 0.85 -18.65 -59.05
CA ASP A 93 2.14 -19.16 -59.50
C ASP A 93 2.01 -20.51 -60.22
N LEU A 94 1.13 -21.39 -59.74
CA LEU A 94 0.81 -22.66 -60.41
C LEU A 94 0.09 -22.48 -61.76
N LEU A 95 -0.84 -21.52 -61.85
CA LEU A 95 -1.52 -21.18 -63.12
C LEU A 95 -0.55 -20.55 -64.13
N LEU A 96 0.36 -19.69 -63.68
CA LEU A 96 1.43 -19.11 -64.50
C LEU A 96 2.39 -20.20 -65.00
N ALA A 97 2.78 -21.15 -64.14
CA ALA A 97 3.63 -22.28 -64.54
C ALA A 97 2.92 -23.23 -65.53
N ALA A 98 1.62 -23.48 -65.36
CA ALA A 98 0.83 -24.28 -66.30
C ALA A 98 0.65 -23.60 -67.67
N ALA A 99 0.46 -22.28 -67.69
CA ALA A 99 0.43 -21.49 -68.93
C ALA A 99 1.78 -21.48 -69.66
N ALA A 100 2.89 -21.48 -68.91
CA ALA A 100 4.23 -21.60 -69.50
C ALA A 100 4.54 -23.02 -70.02
N ALA A 101 3.92 -24.06 -69.46
CA ALA A 101 4.06 -25.44 -69.91
C ALA A 101 3.10 -25.80 -71.07
N GLY A 102 1.98 -25.09 -71.22
CA GLY A 102 1.04 -25.19 -72.34
C GLY A 102 1.52 -24.42 -73.57
N GLY A 103 2.70 -24.76 -74.08
CA GLY A 103 3.21 -24.18 -75.31
C GLY A 103 2.72 -24.95 -76.53
N GLU A 104 1.58 -24.58 -77.10
CA GLU A 104 1.31 -24.71 -78.54
C GLU A 104 0.41 -23.56 -79.01
N VAL A 105 0.91 -22.77 -79.99
CA VAL A 105 0.19 -21.81 -80.88
C VAL A 105 -0.12 -20.44 -80.23
N GLU A 106 0.37 -19.26 -80.66
CA GLU A 106 0.81 -18.76 -81.97
C GLU A 106 1.73 -17.51 -81.81
N ASP A 107 2.80 -17.43 -82.60
CA ASP A 107 3.89 -16.42 -82.57
C ASP A 107 3.46 -15.00 -83.02
N GLY A 108 2.72 -14.26 -82.20
CA GLY A 108 2.45 -12.83 -82.45
C GLY A 108 2.07 -12.02 -81.22
N THR A 109 1.17 -12.55 -80.38
CA THR A 109 0.59 -11.85 -79.22
C THR A 109 1.55 -11.74 -78.03
N ALA A 110 2.43 -12.73 -77.83
CA ALA A 110 3.46 -12.68 -76.80
C ALA A 110 4.50 -11.59 -77.06
N MET A 111 4.81 -11.33 -78.33
CA MET A 111 5.74 -10.27 -78.74
C MET A 111 5.13 -8.88 -78.51
N GLU A 112 3.81 -8.72 -78.73
CA GLU A 112 3.10 -7.46 -78.45
C GLU A 112 3.02 -7.14 -76.95
N LEU A 113 2.75 -8.13 -76.11
CA LEU A 113 2.75 -7.95 -74.65
C LEU A 113 4.15 -7.63 -74.12
N THR A 114 5.20 -8.28 -74.65
CA THR A 114 6.58 -7.98 -74.28
C THR A 114 6.99 -6.57 -74.70
N GLN A 115 6.63 -6.16 -75.93
CA GLN A 115 6.88 -4.80 -76.44
C GLN A 115 6.12 -3.73 -75.65
N LEU A 116 4.89 -4.02 -75.23
CA LEU A 116 4.07 -3.12 -74.41
C LEU A 116 4.64 -3.00 -72.98
N HIS A 117 5.13 -4.11 -72.40
CA HIS A 117 5.76 -4.13 -71.09
C HIS A 117 7.11 -3.38 -71.08
N ASP A 118 7.92 -3.53 -72.13
CA ASP A 118 9.16 -2.77 -72.30
C ASP A 118 8.92 -1.28 -72.56
N ARG A 119 7.82 -0.93 -73.24
CA ARG A 119 7.41 0.47 -73.44
C ARG A 119 6.93 1.13 -72.15
N ILE A 120 6.21 0.41 -71.29
CA ILE A 120 5.81 0.87 -69.95
C ILE A 120 7.03 1.00 -69.05
N ARG A 121 7.95 0.03 -69.08
CA ARG A 121 9.22 0.09 -68.33
C ARG A 121 10.07 1.30 -68.73
N ALA A 122 10.21 1.56 -70.03
CA ALA A 122 10.90 2.74 -70.54
C ALA A 122 10.20 4.08 -70.18
N GLN A 123 8.87 4.08 -70.04
CA GLN A 123 8.12 5.25 -69.54
C GLN A 123 8.33 5.47 -68.03
N CYS A 124 8.43 4.42 -67.24
CA CYS A 124 8.71 4.50 -65.81
C CYS A 124 10.16 4.91 -65.51
N ASP A 125 11.13 4.41 -66.27
CA ASP A 125 12.55 4.77 -66.11
C ASP A 125 12.82 6.23 -66.53
N ARG A 126 12.02 6.77 -67.45
CA ARG A 126 12.07 8.20 -67.82
C ARG A 126 11.49 9.13 -66.74
N GLY A 127 10.71 8.59 -65.80
CA GLY A 127 10.20 9.30 -64.61
C GLY A 127 11.10 9.18 -63.38
N ARG A 128 12.18 8.40 -63.45
CA ARG A 128 13.06 8.12 -62.31
C ARG A 128 14.54 8.26 -62.72
N SER A 129 14.99 9.48 -62.95
CA SER A 129 16.42 9.82 -62.77
C SER A 129 16.63 10.51 -61.42
N PRO A 130 17.68 10.14 -60.66
CA PRO A 130 17.95 10.65 -59.32
C PRO A 130 18.76 11.94 -59.37
N SER A 131 18.28 13.03 -58.77
CA SER A 131 19.17 14.11 -58.30
C SER A 131 18.47 15.08 -57.36
N LEU A 132 18.80 15.01 -56.08
CA LEU A 132 19.04 16.20 -55.26
C LEU A 132 20.52 16.17 -54.87
N GLY A 133 21.32 16.90 -55.64
CA GLY A 133 22.71 17.22 -55.39
C GLY A 133 22.97 18.56 -56.05
N ALA A 134 23.19 19.58 -55.23
CA ALA A 134 23.35 20.97 -55.61
C ALA A 134 24.44 21.21 -56.66
N GLY A 135 24.25 22.26 -57.48
CA GLY A 135 25.38 22.99 -58.07
C GLY A 135 25.19 23.46 -59.51
N SER A 136 25.09 24.78 -59.64
CA SER A 136 25.62 25.60 -60.75
C SER A 136 24.84 25.68 -62.08
N ASN A 137 24.32 26.89 -62.34
CA ASN A 137 24.20 27.53 -63.66
C ASN A 137 25.50 27.37 -64.51
N PRO A 138 25.49 27.43 -65.86
CA PRO A 138 24.85 28.51 -66.65
C PRO A 138 24.19 28.15 -68.03
N LEU A 139 23.43 29.13 -68.54
CA LEU A 139 23.00 29.38 -69.96
C LEU A 139 24.19 29.41 -70.97
N PRO A 140 24.01 29.63 -72.30
CA PRO A 140 22.87 29.46 -73.24
C PRO A 140 23.28 28.80 -74.60
N GLY A 141 22.34 28.58 -75.54
CA GLY A 141 22.66 28.73 -76.98
C GLY A 141 21.97 27.83 -78.02
N PHE A 142 21.16 28.48 -78.86
CA PHE A 142 21.01 28.36 -80.31
C PHE A 142 20.29 27.18 -81.02
N ALA A 143 19.46 27.65 -81.98
CA ALA A 143 19.19 27.13 -83.33
C ALA A 143 17.96 26.21 -83.54
N GLY A 144 17.00 26.73 -84.34
CA GLY A 144 16.00 25.94 -85.09
C GLY A 144 16.64 25.23 -86.31
N PRO A 145 15.89 24.87 -87.40
CA PRO A 145 14.54 25.30 -87.76
C PRO A 145 13.62 24.22 -88.42
N SER A 146 12.35 24.62 -88.62
CA SER A 146 11.41 24.37 -89.75
C SER A 146 11.11 22.96 -90.27
N HIS A 147 9.80 22.65 -90.45
CA HIS A 147 9.19 22.34 -91.77
C HIS A 147 7.66 22.56 -91.74
N SER A 148 7.14 22.90 -92.93
CA SER A 148 5.86 23.55 -93.25
C SER A 148 4.63 22.64 -93.40
N GLY A 149 3.42 23.21 -93.35
CA GLY A 149 2.21 22.64 -93.98
C GLY A 149 0.88 23.32 -93.63
N ALA A 150 0.33 24.07 -94.60
CA ALA A 150 -1.08 24.40 -94.93
C ALA A 150 -2.25 23.77 -94.10
N ALA A 151 -3.47 24.30 -93.98
CA ALA A 151 -4.17 25.52 -94.38
C ALA A 151 -5.63 25.42 -93.84
N ALA A 152 -6.28 26.58 -93.67
CA ALA A 152 -7.73 26.82 -93.77
C ALA A 152 -8.71 26.29 -92.68
N SER A 153 -9.08 27.25 -91.82
CA SER A 153 -10.47 27.66 -91.53
C SER A 153 -11.44 26.73 -90.80
N ARG A 154 -11.70 27.03 -89.51
CA ARG A 154 -13.00 27.55 -88.99
C ARG A 154 -12.97 27.65 -87.45
N THR A 155 -13.76 28.61 -86.95
CA THR A 155 -14.15 28.93 -85.55
C THR A 155 -13.14 29.67 -84.65
N HIS A 156 -13.11 31.00 -84.81
CA HIS A 156 -12.71 31.90 -83.71
C HIS A 156 -13.78 31.85 -82.61
N GLY A 157 -13.52 31.07 -81.56
CA GLY A 157 -14.38 30.97 -80.38
C GLY A 157 -13.90 30.00 -79.28
N GLY A 158 -12.94 29.10 -79.55
CA GLY A 158 -12.54 28.06 -78.59
C GLY A 158 -11.24 28.27 -77.82
N VAL A 159 -10.30 29.09 -78.32
CA VAL A 159 -8.90 29.10 -77.81
C VAL A 159 -8.74 29.84 -76.47
N LEU A 160 -9.60 30.82 -76.17
CA LEU A 160 -9.57 31.52 -74.88
C LEU A 160 -10.07 30.65 -73.73
N SER A 161 -10.91 29.64 -74.01
CA SER A 161 -11.47 28.78 -72.97
C SER A 161 -10.52 27.66 -72.53
N GLU A 162 -9.62 27.22 -73.41
CA GLU A 162 -8.66 26.13 -73.11
C GLU A 162 -7.45 26.64 -72.31
N GLU A 163 -6.91 27.82 -72.63
CA GLU A 163 -5.84 28.44 -71.83
C GLU A 163 -6.33 28.84 -70.44
N GLU A 164 -7.53 29.40 -70.33
CA GLU A 164 -8.13 29.79 -69.05
C GLU A 164 -8.43 28.55 -68.18
N ALA A 165 -8.85 27.43 -68.79
CA ALA A 165 -8.99 26.14 -68.11
C ALA A 165 -7.64 25.56 -67.63
N ALA A 166 -6.57 25.70 -68.42
CA ALA A 166 -5.23 25.25 -68.03
C ALA A 166 -4.67 26.04 -66.84
N TRP A 167 -4.86 27.36 -66.82
CA TRP A 167 -4.47 28.20 -65.67
C TRP A 167 -5.30 27.90 -64.42
N ALA A 168 -6.60 27.64 -64.58
CA ALA A 168 -7.46 27.20 -63.48
C ALA A 168 -7.03 25.83 -62.92
N GLN A 169 -6.57 24.92 -63.79
CA GLN A 169 -6.10 23.61 -63.36
C GLN A 169 -4.74 23.67 -62.64
N VAL A 170 -3.83 24.55 -63.10
CA VAL A 170 -2.55 24.82 -62.41
C VAL A 170 -2.79 25.51 -61.05
N SER A 171 -3.73 26.45 -60.97
CA SER A 171 -4.06 27.13 -59.72
C SER A 171 -4.69 26.17 -58.71
N LEU A 172 -5.58 25.28 -59.15
CA LEU A 172 -6.18 24.22 -58.33
C LEU A 172 -5.14 23.18 -57.87
N GLY A 173 -4.20 22.80 -58.74
CA GLY A 173 -3.07 21.95 -58.34
C GLY A 173 -2.18 22.64 -57.29
N GLY A 174 -1.99 23.95 -57.41
CA GLY A 174 -1.25 24.76 -56.44
C GLY A 174 -1.95 24.91 -55.08
N THR A 175 -3.29 24.97 -55.04
CA THR A 175 -4.05 24.97 -53.78
C THR A 175 -4.01 23.60 -53.11
N ALA A 176 -4.22 22.52 -53.86
CA ALA A 176 -4.14 21.15 -53.33
C ALA A 176 -2.74 20.82 -52.75
N LEU A 177 -1.67 21.30 -53.40
CA LEU A 177 -0.30 21.16 -52.87
C LEU A 177 -0.07 21.96 -51.59
N ARG A 178 -0.76 23.10 -51.41
CA ARG A 178 -0.68 23.90 -50.18
C ARG A 178 -1.42 23.21 -49.04
N GLU A 179 -2.64 22.74 -49.31
CA GLU A 179 -3.44 21.96 -48.35
C GLU A 179 -2.69 20.71 -47.87
N ALA A 180 -2.13 19.92 -48.79
CA ALA A 180 -1.33 18.74 -48.43
C ALA A 180 -0.08 19.08 -47.59
N ARG A 181 0.52 20.26 -47.79
CA ARG A 181 1.65 20.73 -46.97
C ARG A 181 1.21 21.16 -45.58
N ASP A 182 0.06 21.80 -45.47
CA ASP A 182 -0.52 22.23 -44.20
C ASP A 182 -0.95 21.00 -43.37
N GLU A 183 -1.60 20.02 -44.00
CA GLU A 183 -1.93 18.72 -43.38
C GLU A 183 -0.67 17.99 -42.89
N LEU A 184 0.40 17.96 -43.69
CA LEU A 184 1.67 17.37 -43.26
C LEU A 184 2.29 18.13 -42.08
N ALA A 185 2.17 19.46 -42.04
CA ALA A 185 2.65 20.27 -40.92
C ALA A 185 1.85 20.02 -39.65
N GLU A 186 0.52 19.88 -39.76
CA GLU A 186 -0.37 19.52 -38.66
C GLU A 186 -0.09 18.12 -38.13
N ALA A 187 0.02 17.12 -39.02
CA ALA A 187 0.38 15.76 -38.64
C ALA A 187 1.74 15.70 -37.91
N ARG A 188 2.72 16.51 -38.36
CA ARG A 188 4.00 16.64 -37.65
C ARG A 188 3.84 17.27 -36.27
N ARG A 189 3.03 18.33 -36.12
CA ARG A 189 2.77 18.94 -34.80
C ARG A 189 2.09 17.95 -33.86
N GLN A 190 1.10 17.21 -34.34
CA GLN A 190 0.42 16.17 -33.57
C GLN A 190 1.40 15.07 -33.14
N TRP A 191 2.26 14.60 -34.05
CA TRP A 191 3.30 13.63 -33.73
C TRP A 191 4.25 14.13 -32.62
N HIS A 192 4.73 15.38 -32.70
CA HIS A 192 5.58 15.95 -31.65
C HIS A 192 4.82 16.09 -30.31
N SER A 193 3.54 16.48 -30.35
CA SER A 193 2.70 16.58 -29.15
C SER A 193 2.56 15.22 -28.46
N LEU A 194 2.23 14.18 -29.23
CA LEU A 194 2.12 12.81 -28.72
C LEU A 194 3.46 12.28 -28.20
N GLN A 195 4.56 12.60 -28.88
CA GLN A 195 5.90 12.23 -28.43
C GLN A 195 6.23 12.84 -27.06
N VAL A 196 5.93 14.13 -26.87
CA VAL A 196 6.12 14.79 -25.57
C VAL A 196 5.22 14.16 -24.51
N GLU A 197 3.96 13.85 -24.84
CA GLU A 197 3.04 13.18 -23.92
C GLU A 197 3.53 11.79 -23.50
N ILE A 198 4.09 11.01 -24.43
CA ILE A 198 4.71 9.72 -24.11
C ILE A 198 5.90 9.92 -23.16
N GLU A 199 6.74 10.92 -23.40
CA GLU A 199 7.89 11.21 -22.55
C GLU A 199 7.49 11.68 -21.14
N THR A 200 6.45 12.50 -21.02
CA THR A 200 5.94 12.93 -19.70
C THR A 200 5.30 11.78 -18.94
N LEU A 201 4.55 10.90 -19.61
CA LEU A 201 3.98 9.70 -18.99
C LEU A 201 5.06 8.73 -18.50
N HIS A 202 6.13 8.52 -19.28
CA HIS A 202 7.28 7.72 -18.82
C HIS A 202 8.00 8.34 -17.63
N ALA A 203 8.11 9.67 -17.57
CA ALA A 203 8.70 10.36 -16.42
C ALA A 203 7.82 10.20 -15.17
N LEU A 204 6.50 10.30 -15.33
CA LEU A 204 5.53 10.06 -14.26
C LEU A 204 5.60 8.63 -13.74
N GLU A 205 5.60 7.63 -14.63
CA GLU A 205 5.73 6.22 -14.30
C GLU A 205 6.97 5.97 -13.44
N LYS A 206 8.15 6.42 -13.89
CA LYS A 206 9.40 6.30 -13.12
C LYS A 206 9.34 6.98 -11.76
N GLY A 207 8.66 8.14 -11.68
CA GLY A 207 8.42 8.85 -10.42
C GLY A 207 7.58 8.02 -9.45
N LEU A 208 6.50 7.41 -9.94
CA LEU A 208 5.62 6.55 -9.16
C LEU A 208 6.32 5.26 -8.72
N GLU A 209 7.08 4.61 -9.60
CA GLU A 209 7.89 3.43 -9.26
C GLU A 209 8.92 3.74 -8.17
N SER A 210 9.62 4.87 -8.29
CA SER A 210 10.59 5.33 -7.28
C SER A 210 9.91 5.58 -5.93
N SER A 211 8.75 6.25 -5.93
CA SER A 211 7.96 6.48 -4.72
C SER A 211 7.47 5.16 -4.09
N LEU A 212 7.03 4.21 -4.91
CA LEU A 212 6.62 2.88 -4.46
C LEU A 212 7.80 2.13 -3.85
N GLN A 213 8.96 2.11 -4.48
CA GLN A 213 10.16 1.47 -3.94
C GLN A 213 10.60 2.13 -2.62
N ASN A 214 10.55 3.46 -2.54
CA ASN A 214 10.91 4.17 -1.32
C ASN A 214 9.95 3.84 -0.16
N THR A 215 8.64 3.88 -0.40
CA THR A 215 7.65 3.50 0.61
C THR A 215 7.80 2.06 1.05
N GLN A 216 8.00 1.11 0.12
CA GLN A 216 8.28 -0.30 0.44
C GLN A 216 9.52 -0.45 1.33
N ARG A 217 10.63 0.24 1.00
CA ARG A 217 11.86 0.22 1.80
C ARG A 217 11.62 0.77 3.21
N LEU A 218 10.93 1.90 3.33
CA LEU A 218 10.59 2.50 4.62
C LEU A 218 9.76 1.54 5.48
N TYR A 219 8.71 0.94 4.93
CA TYR A 219 7.89 -0.03 5.65
C TYR A 219 8.67 -1.30 6.01
N SER A 220 9.55 -1.78 5.13
CA SER A 220 10.40 -2.94 5.43
C SER A 220 11.35 -2.68 6.61
N SER A 221 11.94 -1.47 6.66
CA SER A 221 12.79 -1.06 7.78
C SER A 221 11.99 -0.96 9.07
N GLN A 222 10.83 -0.29 9.04
CA GLN A 222 9.97 -0.16 10.21
C GLN A 222 9.52 -1.53 10.74
N LEU A 223 9.19 -2.46 9.85
CA LEU A 223 8.81 -3.82 10.24
C LEU A 223 9.99 -4.57 10.87
N GLN A 224 11.20 -4.39 10.33
CA GLN A 224 12.42 -4.98 10.89
C GLN A 224 12.75 -4.40 12.28
N ASP A 225 12.57 -3.10 12.48
CA ASP A 225 12.77 -2.44 13.78
C ASP A 225 11.76 -2.94 14.82
N LEU A 226 10.47 -3.02 14.45
CA LEU A 226 9.43 -3.57 15.32
C LEU A 226 9.70 -5.04 15.66
N SER A 227 10.16 -5.83 14.69
CA SER A 227 10.52 -7.24 14.92
C SER A 227 11.67 -7.38 15.91
N GLN A 228 12.67 -6.49 15.86
CA GLN A 228 13.76 -6.47 16.83
C GLN A 228 13.27 -6.11 18.24
N VAL A 229 12.37 -5.13 18.36
CA VAL A 229 11.76 -4.76 19.65
C VAL A 229 10.98 -5.94 20.24
N ILE A 230 10.18 -6.63 19.41
CA ILE A 230 9.42 -7.81 19.84
C ILE A 230 10.39 -8.90 20.33
N ALA A 231 11.43 -9.21 19.57
CA ALA A 231 12.42 -10.22 19.97
C ALA A 231 13.13 -9.86 21.29
N GLY A 232 13.44 -8.58 21.50
CA GLY A 232 13.99 -8.09 22.76
C GLY A 232 13.05 -8.32 23.94
N LEU A 233 11.77 -7.94 23.79
CA LEU A 233 10.75 -8.13 24.82
C LEU A 233 10.48 -9.62 25.10
N GLU A 234 10.47 -10.47 24.08
CA GLU A 234 10.35 -11.92 24.25
C GLU A 234 11.51 -12.50 25.06
N SER A 235 12.74 -12.05 24.80
CA SER A 235 13.93 -12.44 25.57
C SER A 235 13.84 -11.98 27.03
N GLU A 236 13.45 -10.74 27.28
CA GLU A 236 13.25 -10.21 28.64
C GLU A 236 12.19 -11.01 29.41
N LEU A 237 11.08 -11.33 28.73
CA LEU A 237 9.99 -12.12 29.31
C LEU A 237 10.46 -13.52 29.70
N GLU A 238 11.26 -14.17 28.85
CA GLU A 238 11.84 -15.49 29.15
C GLU A 238 12.85 -15.42 30.30
N GLN A 239 13.65 -14.35 30.38
CA GLN A 239 14.53 -14.10 31.51
C GLN A 239 13.75 -13.95 32.83
N VAL A 240 12.65 -13.21 32.83
CA VAL A 240 11.78 -13.07 34.01
C VAL A 240 11.15 -14.40 34.40
N ARG A 241 10.65 -15.18 33.43
CA ARG A 241 10.06 -16.51 33.67
C ARG A 241 11.07 -17.47 34.32
N SER A 242 12.28 -17.56 33.77
CA SER A 242 13.35 -18.39 34.32
C SER A 242 13.79 -17.92 35.71
N GLY A 243 13.84 -16.60 35.93
CA GLY A 243 14.07 -16.00 37.25
C GLY A 243 13.01 -16.40 38.27
N LEU A 244 11.72 -16.32 37.91
CA LEU A 244 10.60 -16.72 38.75
C LEU A 244 10.64 -18.22 39.09
N ALA A 245 10.93 -19.08 38.11
CA ALA A 245 11.07 -20.52 38.32
C ALA A 245 12.18 -20.83 39.33
N THR A 246 13.32 -20.15 39.20
CA THR A 246 14.45 -20.28 40.13
C THR A 246 14.06 -19.80 41.53
N GLN A 247 13.37 -18.66 41.65
CA GLN A 247 12.91 -18.13 42.92
C GLN A 247 11.90 -19.05 43.60
N ARG A 248 10.98 -19.64 42.84
CA ARG A 248 10.02 -20.63 43.34
C ARG A 248 10.73 -21.86 43.92
N GLN A 249 11.78 -22.34 43.25
CA GLN A 249 12.59 -23.46 43.74
C GLN A 249 13.30 -23.11 45.05
N ARG A 250 13.92 -21.93 45.15
CA ARG A 250 14.56 -21.44 46.39
C ARG A 250 13.55 -21.31 47.52
N HIS A 251 12.37 -20.76 47.25
CA HIS A 251 11.30 -20.64 48.23
C HIS A 251 10.85 -22.01 48.74
N SER A 252 10.64 -22.99 47.86
CA SER A 252 10.28 -24.36 48.25
C SER A 252 11.36 -25.00 49.14
N GLN A 253 12.64 -24.82 48.82
CA GLN A 253 13.74 -25.29 49.67
C GLN A 253 13.71 -24.64 51.05
N LEU A 254 13.51 -23.32 51.12
CA LEU A 254 13.41 -22.59 52.38
C LEU A 254 12.23 -23.09 53.22
N LEU A 255 11.05 -23.25 52.61
CA LEU A 255 9.87 -23.79 53.28
C LEU A 255 10.12 -25.19 53.85
N ASN A 256 10.79 -26.07 53.09
CA ASN A 256 11.16 -27.40 53.57
C ASN A 256 12.10 -27.34 54.78
N THR A 257 13.07 -26.42 54.78
CA THR A 257 13.95 -26.22 55.94
C THR A 257 13.21 -25.67 57.14
N LYS A 258 12.30 -24.70 56.96
CA LYS A 258 11.43 -24.16 58.01
C LYS A 258 10.60 -25.28 58.65
N MET A 259 9.92 -26.09 57.85
CA MET A 259 9.12 -27.22 58.33
C MET A 259 9.96 -28.27 59.07
N ARG A 260 11.23 -28.48 58.69
CA ARG A 260 12.15 -29.36 59.42
C ARG A 260 12.51 -28.77 60.79
N LEU A 261 12.87 -27.49 60.83
CA LEU A 261 13.21 -26.78 62.07
C LEU A 261 12.01 -26.69 63.02
N GLU A 262 10.80 -26.46 62.52
CA GLU A 262 9.56 -26.48 63.32
C GLU A 262 9.34 -27.84 63.99
N ARG A 263 9.60 -28.94 63.26
CA ARG A 263 9.56 -30.29 63.83
C ARG A 263 10.62 -30.48 64.91
N GLU A 264 11.87 -30.07 64.67
CA GLU A 264 12.95 -30.13 65.66
C GLU A 264 12.60 -29.34 66.92
N ILE A 265 12.12 -28.10 66.79
CA ILE A 265 11.67 -27.28 67.93
C ILE A 265 10.55 -27.97 68.70
N SER A 266 9.58 -28.57 68.02
CA SER A 266 8.50 -29.32 68.69
C SER A 266 9.05 -30.52 69.49
N THR A 267 10.08 -31.20 68.97
CA THR A 267 10.72 -32.31 69.68
C THR A 267 11.49 -31.81 70.90
N TYR A 268 12.25 -30.72 70.76
CA TYR A 268 13.01 -30.12 71.87
C TYR A 268 12.08 -29.64 72.99
N ARG A 269 10.95 -28.99 72.65
CA ARG A 269 9.92 -28.60 73.63
C ARG A 269 9.41 -29.80 74.43
N ARG A 270 9.01 -30.89 73.74
CA ARG A 270 8.56 -32.12 74.41
C ARG A 270 9.62 -32.77 75.31
N LEU A 271 10.90 -32.70 74.92
CA LEU A 271 11.99 -33.25 75.73
C LEU A 271 12.21 -32.41 76.99
N LEU A 272 12.19 -31.08 76.87
CA LEU A 272 12.31 -30.15 77.99
C LEU A 272 11.14 -30.31 78.97
N GLU A 273 9.90 -30.39 78.48
CA GLU A 273 8.71 -30.64 79.32
C GLU A 273 8.83 -31.94 80.12
N ARG A 274 9.41 -32.99 79.52
CA ARG A 274 9.67 -34.28 80.19
C ARG A 274 10.76 -34.18 81.27
N GLU A 275 11.83 -33.43 81.01
CA GLU A 275 12.89 -33.20 82.00
C GLU A 275 12.39 -32.32 83.15
N GLU A 276 11.67 -31.23 82.87
CA GLU A 276 11.05 -30.38 83.89
C GLU A 276 10.07 -31.17 84.76
N GLY A 277 9.25 -32.05 84.16
CA GLY A 277 8.37 -32.96 84.90
C GLY A 277 9.12 -33.94 85.82
N ARG A 278 10.33 -34.38 85.46
CA ARG A 278 11.19 -35.21 86.33
C ARG A 278 11.81 -34.41 87.48
N HIS A 279 12.27 -33.19 87.21
CA HIS A 279 12.88 -32.31 88.21
C HIS A 279 11.85 -31.79 89.24
N MET A 280 10.62 -31.48 88.79
CA MET A 280 9.51 -31.08 89.66
C MET A 280 8.95 -32.22 90.52
N GLY A 281 9.28 -33.48 90.21
CA GLY A 281 8.91 -34.65 91.01
C GLY A 281 9.85 -34.95 92.19
N GLN A 282 11.04 -34.33 92.26
CA GLN A 282 12.04 -34.60 93.30
C GLN A 282 12.28 -33.45 94.29
N ASN A 283 11.95 -32.20 93.95
CA ASN A 283 12.03 -31.08 94.89
C ASN A 283 10.87 -30.10 94.66
N GLY A 284 9.94 -30.05 95.61
CA GLY A 284 8.73 -29.22 95.54
C GLY A 284 8.96 -27.73 95.77
N GLN A 285 9.60 -27.03 94.83
CA GLN A 285 9.51 -25.57 94.73
C GLN A 285 9.42 -25.09 93.27
N PRO A 286 8.53 -24.14 92.95
CA PRO A 286 8.33 -23.69 91.58
C PRO A 286 9.32 -22.58 91.21
N MET A 287 10.28 -22.86 90.34
CA MET A 287 10.97 -21.80 89.61
C MET A 287 10.13 -21.43 88.39
N GLY A 288 9.50 -20.25 88.45
CA GLY A 288 8.63 -19.72 87.40
C GLY A 288 9.40 -19.43 86.11
N LEU A 289 9.46 -20.41 85.21
CA LEU A 289 9.75 -20.16 83.81
C LEU A 289 8.48 -19.61 83.17
N ARG A 290 8.54 -18.34 82.76
CA ARG A 290 7.43 -17.68 82.07
C ARG A 290 7.06 -18.50 80.83
N PRO A 291 5.76 -18.79 80.61
CA PRO A 291 5.31 -19.37 79.35
C PRO A 291 5.78 -18.50 78.19
N TRP A 292 6.53 -19.10 77.26
CA TRP A 292 6.84 -18.47 75.98
C TRP A 292 5.53 -18.19 75.27
N ARG A 293 5.10 -16.93 75.27
CA ARG A 293 3.85 -16.48 74.65
C ARG A 293 4.05 -16.51 73.14
N PHE A 294 3.70 -17.63 72.53
CA PHE A 294 3.51 -17.75 71.08
C PHE A 294 2.21 -16.99 70.75
N SER A 295 2.30 -15.81 70.15
CA SER A 295 1.12 -15.18 69.53
C SER A 295 0.82 -15.91 68.24
N MET A 296 0.04 -16.98 68.35
CA MET A 296 -0.74 -17.52 67.24
C MET A 296 -2.14 -17.01 67.47
N GLU A 297 -2.61 -16.07 66.63
CA GLU A 297 -4.03 -15.73 66.60
C GLU A 297 -4.79 -16.98 66.16
N GLU A 298 -5.49 -17.62 67.11
CA GLU A 298 -6.52 -18.58 66.79
C GLU A 298 -7.75 -17.84 66.26
N PRO A 299 -8.34 -18.27 65.13
CA PRO A 299 -9.63 -17.77 64.70
C PRO A 299 -10.72 -18.40 65.58
N LYS A 300 -11.60 -17.55 66.13
CA LYS A 300 -12.74 -17.97 66.94
C LYS A 300 -13.76 -18.70 66.07
N GLU A 301 -14.02 -19.97 66.38
CA GLU A 301 -15.15 -20.71 65.87
C GLU A 301 -16.29 -20.69 66.90
N ASN A 302 -17.39 -20.01 66.57
CA ASN A 302 -18.71 -20.21 67.18
C ASN A 302 -19.66 -20.59 66.02
N GLY A 303 -20.33 -21.74 66.14
CA GLY A 303 -20.96 -22.43 65.02
C GLY A 303 -22.43 -22.13 64.68
N LEU A 304 -22.93 -23.03 63.81
CA LEU A 304 -24.22 -23.16 63.09
C LEU A 304 -24.32 -22.32 61.80
N GLU A 305 -24.63 -22.85 60.60
CA GLU A 305 -25.16 -24.15 60.15
C GLU A 305 -24.98 -24.32 58.62
N ASN A 306 -24.76 -25.56 58.19
CA ASN A 306 -25.13 -26.24 56.92
C ASN A 306 -24.89 -25.59 55.53
N GLY A 307 -24.12 -26.32 54.70
CA GLY A 307 -24.42 -26.45 53.26
C GLY A 307 -23.24 -26.67 52.29
N PHE A 308 -22.85 -27.92 52.09
CA PHE A 308 -22.33 -28.51 50.83
C PHE A 308 -20.94 -28.11 50.24
N SER A 309 -20.09 -29.16 50.16
CA SER A 309 -19.11 -29.54 49.12
C SER A 309 -17.65 -29.00 49.12
N ASP A 310 -16.74 -29.98 49.27
CA ASP A 310 -15.35 -30.19 48.79
C ASP A 310 -14.19 -29.22 49.14
N PRO A 311 -13.06 -29.71 49.71
CA PRO A 311 -11.89 -28.89 49.98
C PRO A 311 -10.90 -28.93 48.79
N ALA A 312 -10.91 -27.88 47.97
CA ALA A 312 -9.80 -27.57 47.09
C ALA A 312 -8.74 -26.75 47.86
N VAL A 313 -7.50 -27.21 47.78
CA VAL A 313 -6.30 -26.64 48.38
C VAL A 313 -6.09 -25.20 47.92
N THR A 314 -6.19 -24.24 48.83
CA THR A 314 -5.58 -22.91 48.72
C THR A 314 -4.89 -22.59 50.04
N PRO A 315 -3.55 -22.57 50.10
CA PRO A 315 -2.86 -22.02 51.25
C PRO A 315 -3.04 -20.51 51.28
N ASP A 316 -3.54 -20.04 52.42
CA ASP A 316 -3.64 -18.64 52.83
C ASP A 316 -2.38 -17.85 52.51
N GLU A 317 -2.60 -16.66 51.97
CA GLU A 317 -1.64 -15.57 51.86
C GLU A 317 -1.63 -14.78 53.18
N PRO A 318 -0.50 -14.67 53.92
CA PRO A 318 -0.36 -13.65 54.92
C PRO A 318 0.71 -12.62 54.54
N LYS A 319 0.25 -11.37 54.44
CA LYS A 319 0.97 -10.09 54.65
C LYS A 319 2.33 -9.95 53.96
N SER A 320 2.31 -9.15 52.90
CA SER A 320 3.42 -8.46 52.22
C SER A 320 4.70 -8.32 53.03
N GLU A 321 5.73 -9.10 52.69
CA GLU A 321 7.13 -8.68 52.85
C GLU A 321 7.46 -7.68 51.72
N PRO A 322 8.18 -6.58 52.01
CA PRO A 322 8.56 -5.64 50.96
C PRO A 322 9.51 -6.35 49.98
N LEU A 323 9.21 -6.25 48.69
CA LEU A 323 10.08 -6.72 47.63
C LEU A 323 11.48 -6.12 47.82
N PRO A 324 12.57 -6.89 47.63
CA PRO A 324 13.89 -6.31 47.60
C PRO A 324 13.97 -5.33 46.43
N GLU A 325 14.38 -4.09 46.71
CA GLU A 325 14.72 -3.10 45.69
C GLU A 325 15.74 -3.73 44.74
N ILE A 326 15.36 -3.85 43.48
CA ILE A 326 16.26 -4.24 42.40
C ILE A 326 17.36 -3.17 42.36
N PRO A 327 18.65 -3.51 42.54
CA PRO A 327 19.72 -2.56 42.32
C PRO A 327 19.63 -2.07 40.88
N SER A 328 19.41 -0.77 40.71
CA SER A 328 19.46 -0.07 39.44
C SER A 328 20.90 -0.14 38.89
N LEU A 329 21.22 -1.23 38.20
CA LEU A 329 22.38 -1.32 37.33
C LEU A 329 22.00 -0.79 35.94
N LEU A 330 21.65 0.49 35.90
CA LEU A 330 21.93 1.32 34.74
C LEU A 330 23.21 2.12 35.07
N PRO A 331 24.17 2.24 34.14
CA PRO A 331 25.29 3.15 34.32
C PRO A 331 24.77 4.56 34.63
N ALA A 332 25.36 5.17 35.67
CA ALA A 332 25.01 6.50 36.11
C ALA A 332 25.16 7.54 34.98
N GLU A 333 24.05 8.21 34.69
CA GLU A 333 23.94 9.63 34.33
C GLU A 333 24.89 10.17 33.24
N SER A 334 24.40 10.22 32.00
CA SER A 334 24.50 11.47 31.24
C SER A 334 23.10 12.00 31.04
N GLY A 335 22.76 13.06 31.78
CA GLY A 335 21.40 13.53 31.98
C GLY A 335 20.62 13.78 30.70
N GLN A 336 19.50 13.07 30.56
CA GLN A 336 18.41 13.53 29.73
C GLN A 336 17.18 13.66 30.62
N LYS A 337 16.89 14.94 30.92
CA LYS A 337 15.66 15.46 31.50
C LYS A 337 14.48 14.59 31.07
N LYS A 338 13.60 14.22 32.02
CA LYS A 338 12.26 13.68 31.75
C LYS A 338 11.62 14.57 30.68
N SER A 339 11.71 14.17 29.42
CA SER A 339 11.07 14.87 28.33
C SER A 339 9.61 14.52 28.45
N ILE A 340 8.86 15.40 29.12
CA ILE A 340 7.49 15.64 28.74
C ILE A 340 7.57 15.93 27.25
N LEU A 341 7.33 14.91 26.42
CA LEU A 341 7.25 15.05 24.97
C LEU A 341 6.00 15.89 24.70
N ARG A 342 6.14 17.21 24.83
CA ARG A 342 5.22 18.15 24.23
C ARG A 342 5.28 17.86 22.74
N ARG A 343 4.22 17.26 22.21
CA ARG A 343 3.94 17.17 20.78
C ARG A 343 3.92 18.61 20.25
N GLN A 344 5.05 19.09 19.72
CA GLN A 344 5.10 20.34 18.97
C GLN A 344 4.51 20.04 17.59
N GLN A 345 3.22 20.28 17.42
CA GLN A 345 2.60 20.36 16.10
C GLN A 345 2.92 21.76 15.57
N SER A 346 3.75 21.85 14.54
CA SER A 346 3.93 23.11 13.81
C SER A 346 3.05 23.05 12.57
N LEU A 347 2.07 23.96 12.49
CA LEU A 347 1.23 24.19 11.32
C LEU A 347 1.92 25.24 10.45
N LEU A 348 2.32 24.86 9.25
CA LEU A 348 2.89 25.77 8.24
C LEU A 348 1.80 26.10 7.21
N ILE A 349 1.52 27.39 7.04
CA ILE A 349 0.55 27.91 6.07
C ILE A 349 1.36 28.50 4.92
N LEU A 350 1.25 27.89 3.74
CA LEU A 350 1.86 28.42 2.52
C LEU A 350 0.77 29.13 1.72
N THR A 351 0.98 30.42 1.48
CA THR A 351 0.15 31.24 0.60
C THR A 351 0.93 31.48 -0.68
N GLU A 352 0.51 30.87 -1.78
CA GLU A 352 1.02 31.24 -3.10
C GLU A 352 0.21 32.44 -3.60
N GLN A 353 0.92 33.50 -3.97
CA GLN A 353 0.34 34.70 -4.55
C GLN A 353 0.64 34.69 -6.04
N ASP A 354 -0.28 34.13 -6.82
CA ASP A 354 -0.25 34.29 -8.27
C ASP A 354 -0.49 35.77 -8.61
N LYS A 355 0.44 36.37 -9.35
CA LYS A 355 0.44 37.81 -9.63
C LYS A 355 -0.74 38.30 -10.47
N ASP A 356 -1.57 37.40 -10.97
CA ASP A 356 -2.63 37.69 -11.93
C ASP A 356 -4.05 37.29 -11.48
N LEU A 357 -4.26 36.75 -10.26
CA LEU A 357 -5.58 36.40 -9.73
C LEU A 357 -5.83 36.95 -8.31
N PRO A 358 -7.06 37.40 -7.98
CA PRO A 358 -7.41 37.96 -6.66
C PRO A 358 -7.61 36.90 -5.56
N ILE A 359 -7.36 35.62 -5.85
CA ILE A 359 -7.60 34.50 -4.93
C ILE A 359 -6.24 33.86 -4.62
N SER A 360 -5.84 33.86 -3.35
CA SER A 360 -4.63 33.18 -2.91
C SER A 360 -4.97 31.74 -2.52
N THR A 361 -4.13 30.80 -2.96
CA THR A 361 -4.24 29.39 -2.59
C THR A 361 -3.56 29.19 -1.25
N VAL A 362 -4.30 28.64 -0.28
CA VAL A 362 -3.81 28.41 1.08
C VAL A 362 -3.65 26.90 1.29
N LYS A 363 -2.41 26.47 1.55
CA LYS A 363 -2.07 25.09 1.92
C LYS A 363 -1.68 25.02 3.40
N THR A 364 -2.17 24.01 4.10
CA THR A 364 -1.84 23.75 5.50
C THR A 364 -1.08 22.43 5.64
N GLN A 365 0.10 22.50 6.24
CA GLN A 365 0.95 21.34 6.49
C GLN A 365 1.19 21.14 8.00
N GLU A 366 0.90 19.94 8.51
CA GLU A 366 1.29 19.51 9.86
C GLU A 366 2.67 18.84 9.79
N ILE A 367 3.65 19.43 10.46
CA ILE A 367 5.03 18.91 10.50
C ILE A 367 5.32 18.35 11.89
N LEU A 368 5.83 17.12 11.92
CA LEU A 368 6.33 16.46 13.13
C LEU A 368 7.80 16.09 12.92
N GLN A 369 8.68 16.57 13.82
CA GLN A 369 10.13 16.30 13.81
C GLN A 369 10.81 16.60 12.45
N GLY A 370 10.34 17.63 11.73
CA GLY A 370 10.90 18.03 10.43
C GLY A 370 10.28 17.32 9.21
N ASN A 371 9.35 16.38 9.42
CA ASN A 371 8.66 15.67 8.34
C ASN A 371 7.20 16.12 8.23
N VAL A 372 6.71 16.35 7.00
CA VAL A 372 5.29 16.64 6.74
C VAL A 372 4.50 15.34 6.94
N VAL A 373 3.60 15.33 7.92
CA VAL A 373 2.81 14.13 8.29
C VAL A 373 1.38 14.22 7.75
N ARG A 374 0.89 15.42 7.48
CA ARG A 374 -0.43 15.64 6.89
C ARG A 374 -0.44 16.94 6.08
N GLU A 375 -0.91 16.86 4.84
CA GLU A 375 -1.18 18.00 3.97
C GLU A 375 -2.67 17.99 3.60
N SER A 376 -3.34 19.13 3.78
CA SER A 376 -4.77 19.30 3.45
C SER A 376 -4.94 19.79 2.01
N ALA A 377 -6.11 19.52 1.42
CA ALA A 377 -6.49 20.01 0.09
C ALA A 377 -6.60 21.55 0.03
N GLU A 378 -6.27 22.10 -1.14
CA GLU A 378 -6.17 23.53 -1.47
C GLU A 378 -7.48 24.30 -1.20
N GLY A 379 -7.45 25.17 -0.21
CA GLY A 379 -8.52 26.14 0.03
C GLY A 379 -8.30 27.39 -0.82
N HIS A 380 -9.32 27.81 -1.57
CA HIS A 380 -9.33 29.07 -2.32
C HIS A 380 -10.01 30.13 -1.44
N GLY A 381 -9.27 31.17 -1.03
CA GLY A 381 -9.80 32.21 -0.15
C GLY A 381 -9.15 33.57 -0.37
N THR A 382 -9.87 34.64 -0.05
CA THR A 382 -9.34 36.01 0.04
C THR A 382 -8.72 36.21 1.41
N ILE A 383 -7.45 36.61 1.46
CA ILE A 383 -6.73 36.90 2.71
C ILE A 383 -7.19 38.27 3.22
N GLU A 384 -7.87 38.31 4.37
CA GLU A 384 -8.04 39.54 5.20
C GLU A 384 -6.99 39.59 6.31
#